data_AF-A0AA90UIA7-F1
#
_entry.id   AF-A0AA90UIA7-F1
#
_cell.length_a   1.000
_cell.length_b   1.000
_cell.length_c   1.000
_cell.angle_alpha   90.00
_cell.angle_beta   90.00
_cell.angle_gamma   90.00
#
_symmetry.space_group_name_H-M   'P 1'
#
loop_
_entity.id
_entity.type
_entity.pdbx_description
1 polymer ?
#
loop_
_entity_poly.entity_id
_entity_poly.type
_entity_poly.pdbx_seq_one_letter_code
_entity_poly.pdbx_strand_id
1 'polypeptide(L)'
;YVALSRCTSLEGISLQEPIRPSEIFVRNEVKQFARQYNNQNTINTALTQSKADRQYHDAVKAYDKGDMQAAMDNFFLAIHSRYDIEHPLAKRFIRKKLNKVNELQAENERLREVIKQKDEEKKKQEKFLKRLATEYVIMGKECEKEGMKEAAVTNYRKALTLYPSHPEAKRRLKHLNE
;
A
#
# COMPACT_ATOMS: atom_id res chain seq x y z
N TYR A 1 40.73 45.88 -9.02
CA TYR A 1 40.63 44.85 -7.97
C TYR A 1 41.36 43.59 -8.44
N VAL A 2 42.69 43.58 -8.52
CA VAL A 2 43.46 42.38 -8.98
C VAL A 2 44.87 42.27 -8.36
N ALA A 3 45.39 43.28 -7.65
CA ALA A 3 46.83 43.29 -7.31
C ALA A 3 47.28 42.29 -6.23
N LEU A 4 46.39 41.83 -5.34
CA LEU A 4 46.79 41.03 -4.16
C LEU A 4 46.35 39.56 -4.21
N SER A 5 45.61 39.11 -5.24
CA SER A 5 45.02 37.76 -5.23
C SER A 5 46.05 36.62 -5.37
N ARG A 6 47.32 36.93 -5.66
CA ARG A 6 48.41 35.97 -5.83
C ARG A 6 49.52 36.12 -4.79
N CYS A 7 49.37 37.04 -3.83
CA CYS A 7 50.32 37.20 -2.74
C CYS A 7 50.06 36.10 -1.69
N THR A 8 51.10 35.36 -1.36
CA THR A 8 51.09 34.31 -0.32
C THR A 8 51.64 34.80 1.03
N SER A 9 52.25 35.98 1.06
CA SER A 9 52.76 36.67 2.26
C SER A 9 52.57 38.18 2.11
N LEU A 10 52.39 38.88 3.23
CA LEU A 10 52.31 40.35 3.32
C LEU A 10 53.57 40.97 3.95
N GLU A 11 54.62 40.17 4.19
CA GLU A 11 55.88 40.66 4.74
C GLU A 11 56.52 41.70 3.81
N GLY A 12 56.92 42.84 4.37
CA GLY A 12 57.52 43.96 3.62
C GLY A 12 56.53 44.92 2.96
N ILE A 13 55.21 44.66 3.05
CA ILE A 13 54.18 45.59 2.59
C ILE A 13 53.80 46.51 3.77
N SER A 14 54.17 47.78 3.67
CA SER A 14 53.73 48.85 4.58
C SER A 14 52.77 49.80 3.88
N LEU A 15 51.71 50.19 4.57
CA LEU A 15 50.85 51.27 4.09
C LEU A 15 51.63 52.59 4.13
N GLN A 16 51.66 53.31 3.02
CA GLN A 16 52.29 54.63 2.93
C GLN A 16 51.51 55.70 3.73
N GLU A 17 50.20 55.56 3.80
CA GLU A 17 49.30 56.39 4.61
C GLU A 17 48.34 55.51 5.42
N PRO A 18 47.89 55.96 6.61
CA PRO A 18 46.88 55.24 7.36
C PRO A 18 45.56 55.18 6.58
N ILE A 19 44.89 54.03 6.60
CA ILE A 19 43.57 53.85 5.97
C ILE A 19 42.60 54.85 6.59
N ARG A 20 42.00 55.71 5.76
CA ARG A 20 41.02 56.71 6.22
C ARG A 20 39.61 56.12 6.15
N PRO A 21 38.72 56.44 7.11
CA PRO A 21 37.33 55.97 7.07
C PRO A 21 36.58 56.32 5.77
N SER A 22 36.93 57.44 5.13
CA SER A 22 36.38 57.89 3.85
C SER A 22 36.76 57.03 2.65
N GLU A 23 37.79 56.19 2.78
CA GLU A 23 38.28 55.30 1.71
C GLU A 23 37.66 53.90 1.80
N ILE A 24 36.92 53.63 2.88
CA ILE A 24 36.22 52.36 3.11
C ILE A 24 34.80 52.47 2.55
N PHE A 25 34.57 51.87 1.38
CA PHE A 25 33.26 51.83 0.75
C PHE A 25 32.64 50.44 0.85
N VAL A 26 31.50 50.34 1.54
CA VAL A 26 30.68 49.13 1.58
C VAL A 26 29.43 49.36 0.74
N ARG A 27 29.17 48.47 -0.22
CA ARG A 27 27.96 48.48 -1.05
C ARG A 27 26.69 48.48 -0.18
N ASN A 28 25.66 49.21 -0.60
CA ASN A 28 24.45 49.37 0.21
C ASN A 28 23.72 48.05 0.44
N GLU A 29 23.79 47.09 -0.49
CA GLU A 29 23.18 45.76 -0.37
C GLU A 29 23.81 44.97 0.78
N VAL A 30 25.12 45.07 0.97
CA VAL A 30 25.84 44.41 2.08
C VAL A 30 25.40 45.02 3.41
N LYS A 31 25.20 46.35 3.47
CA LYS A 31 24.68 47.02 4.67
C LYS A 31 23.23 46.62 4.97
N GLN A 32 22.40 46.49 3.94
CA GLN A 32 21.00 46.05 4.10
C GLN A 32 20.92 44.59 4.56
N PHE A 33 21.69 43.70 3.94
CA PHE A 33 21.84 42.32 4.37
C PHE A 33 22.34 42.23 5.82
N ALA A 34 23.40 42.96 6.16
CA ALA A 34 23.95 43.01 7.52
C ALA A 34 22.96 43.54 8.59
N ARG A 35 21.89 44.24 8.20
CA ARG A 35 20.84 44.64 9.15
C ARG A 35 19.78 43.57 9.39
N GLN A 36 19.63 42.62 8.45
CA GLN A 36 18.51 41.68 8.43
C GLN A 36 18.93 40.21 8.55
N TYR A 37 20.21 39.87 8.34
CA TYR A 37 20.68 38.49 8.26
C TYR A 37 20.41 37.66 9.53
N ASN A 38 20.46 38.29 10.71
CA ASN A 38 20.15 37.67 12.00
C ASN A 38 18.79 38.12 12.55
N ASN A 39 17.77 38.22 11.69
CA ASN A 39 16.43 38.52 12.15
C ASN A 39 15.83 37.31 12.87
N GLN A 40 15.77 37.38 14.20
CA GLN A 40 15.25 36.32 15.05
C GLN A 40 13.81 35.93 14.71
N ASN A 41 12.98 36.87 14.26
CA ASN A 41 11.60 36.57 13.85
C ASN A 41 11.57 35.69 12.61
N THR A 42 12.36 36.03 11.59
CA THR A 42 12.47 35.23 10.35
C THR A 42 12.98 33.81 10.65
N ILE A 43 13.99 33.70 11.52
CA ILE A 43 14.52 32.41 11.97
C ILE A 43 13.43 31.60 12.68
N ASN A 44 12.72 32.20 13.64
CA ASN A 44 11.66 31.52 14.40
C ASN A 44 10.50 31.09 13.49
N THR A 45 10.12 31.92 12.51
CA THR A 45 9.10 31.57 11.51
C THR A 45 9.55 30.39 10.66
N ALA A 46 10.78 30.40 10.15
CA ALA A 46 11.32 29.30 9.36
C ALA A 46 11.40 27.99 10.16
N LEU A 47 11.80 28.04 11.44
CA LEU A 47 11.83 26.88 12.32
C LEU A 47 10.43 26.32 12.57
N THR A 48 9.45 27.18 12.82
CA THR A 48 8.05 26.76 13.01
C THR A 48 7.49 26.11 11.75
N GLN A 49 7.74 26.70 10.59
CA GLN A 49 7.35 26.14 9.28
C GLN A 49 7.99 24.79 9.03
N SER A 50 9.31 24.67 9.24
CA SER A 50 10.04 23.41 9.05
C SER A 50 9.55 22.30 9.98
N LYS A 51 9.23 22.64 11.23
CA LYS A 51 8.61 21.70 12.18
C LYS A 51 7.27 21.19 11.65
N ALA A 52 6.41 22.09 11.16
CA ALA A 52 5.13 21.70 10.57
C ALA A 52 5.30 20.78 9.35
N ASP A 53 6.24 21.11 8.45
CA ASP A 53 6.54 20.28 7.27
C ASP A 53 6.94 18.86 7.65
N ARG A 54 7.83 18.72 8.64
CA ARG A 54 8.25 17.42 9.16
C ARG A 54 7.07 16.63 9.72
N GLN A 55 6.23 17.27 10.53
CA GLN A 55 5.08 16.62 11.17
C GLN A 55 4.04 16.17 10.13
N TYR A 56 3.75 16.99 9.11
CA TYR A 56 2.89 16.58 8.00
C TYR A 56 3.46 15.41 7.21
N HIS A 57 4.76 15.42 6.94
CA HIS A 57 5.42 14.32 6.25
C HIS A 57 5.37 13.02 7.06
N ASP A 58 5.65 13.09 8.36
CA ASP A 58 5.65 11.92 9.25
C ASP A 58 4.23 11.36 9.41
N ALA A 59 3.21 12.22 9.47
CA ALA A 59 1.81 11.83 9.46
C ALA A 59 1.42 11.05 8.18
N VAL A 60 1.83 11.55 7.00
CA VAL A 60 1.58 10.86 5.73
C VAL A 60 2.29 9.50 5.69
N LYS A 61 3.54 9.42 6.15
CA LYS A 61 4.27 8.15 6.21
C LYS A 61 3.62 7.13 7.14
N ALA A 62 3.11 7.56 8.30
CA ALA A 62 2.41 6.69 9.23
C ALA A 62 1.09 6.18 8.64
N TYR A 63 0.31 7.07 8.00
CA TYR A 63 -0.92 6.70 7.30
C TYR A 63 -0.66 5.65 6.21
N ASP A 64 0.38 5.84 5.40
CA ASP A 64 0.73 4.92 4.32
C ASP A 64 1.19 3.54 4.81
N LYS A 65 1.66 3.45 6.06
CA LYS A 65 1.98 2.19 6.74
C LYS A 65 0.79 1.54 7.44
N GLY A 66 -0.36 2.23 7.52
CA GLY A 66 -1.52 1.77 8.26
C GLY A 66 -1.53 2.12 9.76
N ASP A 67 -0.53 2.84 10.26
CA ASP A 67 -0.46 3.27 11.67
C ASP A 67 -1.25 4.56 11.86
N MET A 68 -2.56 4.40 12.15
CA MET A 68 -3.48 5.53 12.26
C MET A 68 -3.25 6.37 13.52
N GLN A 69 -2.79 5.76 14.62
CA GLN A 69 -2.54 6.50 15.86
C GLN A 69 -1.37 7.48 15.65
N ALA A 70 -0.23 6.97 15.15
CA ALA A 70 0.92 7.82 14.87
C ALA A 70 0.61 8.84 13.77
N ALA A 71 -0.21 8.50 12.77
CA ALA A 71 -0.65 9.44 11.75
C ALA A 71 -1.42 10.62 12.37
N MET A 72 -2.38 10.33 13.25
CA MET A 72 -3.20 11.35 13.92
C MET A 72 -2.38 12.20 14.89
N ASP A 73 -1.47 11.59 15.67
CA ASP A 73 -0.62 12.31 16.62
C ASP A 73 0.27 13.35 15.90
N ASN A 74 0.98 12.93 14.84
CA ASN A 74 1.81 13.85 14.05
C ASN A 74 0.97 14.88 13.28
N PHE A 75 -0.20 14.48 12.76
CA PHE A 75 -1.09 15.40 12.06
C PHE A 75 -1.60 16.51 12.99
N PHE A 76 -2.00 16.16 14.21
CA PHE A 76 -2.43 17.16 15.18
C PHE A 76 -1.29 18.09 15.56
N LEU A 77 -0.07 17.59 15.78
CA LEU A 77 1.09 18.46 16.01
C LEU A 77 1.35 19.42 14.84
N ALA A 78 1.14 18.95 13.60
CA ALA A 78 1.30 19.77 12.40
C ALA A 78 0.27 20.90 12.32
N ILE A 79 -1.03 20.62 12.49
CA ILE A 79 -2.09 21.65 12.34
C ILE A 79 -2.02 22.73 13.42
N HIS A 80 -1.51 22.41 14.61
CA HIS A 80 -1.27 23.40 15.66
C HIS A 80 -0.06 24.30 15.33
N SER A 81 0.87 23.82 14.49
CA SER A 81 2.04 24.57 14.05
C SER A 81 1.78 25.40 12.80
N ARG A 82 1.02 24.87 11.83
CA ARG A 82 0.64 25.55 10.59
C ARG A 82 -0.68 24.99 10.05
N TYR A 83 -1.67 25.86 9.83
CA TYR A 83 -3.01 25.44 9.41
C TYR A 83 -3.16 25.40 7.88
N ASP A 84 -2.75 24.29 7.26
CA ASP A 84 -2.82 24.14 5.78
C ASP A 84 -4.03 23.33 5.30
N ILE A 85 -4.78 22.70 6.21
CA ILE A 85 -5.74 21.63 5.89
C ILE A 85 -6.92 22.10 5.03
N GLU A 86 -7.23 23.38 5.05
CA GLU A 86 -8.32 23.96 4.26
C GLU A 86 -7.93 24.36 2.84
N HIS A 87 -6.63 24.31 2.51
CA HIS A 87 -6.15 24.63 1.18
C HIS A 87 -6.69 23.62 0.16
N PRO A 88 -7.06 24.04 -1.06
CA PRO A 88 -7.66 23.15 -2.06
C PRO A 88 -6.83 21.89 -2.35
N LEU A 89 -5.50 22.01 -2.38
CA LEU A 89 -4.59 20.89 -2.62
C LEU A 89 -4.61 19.89 -1.44
N ALA A 90 -4.53 20.38 -0.20
CA ALA A 90 -4.59 19.54 0.99
C ALA A 90 -5.95 18.84 1.10
N LYS A 91 -7.06 19.57 0.93
CA LYS A 91 -8.42 19.01 0.88
C LYS A 91 -8.54 17.89 -0.15
N ARG A 92 -8.07 18.13 -1.39
CA ARG A 92 -8.10 17.12 -2.46
C ARG A 92 -7.26 15.90 -2.11
N PHE A 93 -6.08 16.09 -1.52
CA PHE A 93 -5.19 15.01 -1.13
C PHE A 93 -5.79 14.14 -0.01
N ILE A 94 -6.29 14.76 1.06
CA ILE A 94 -6.98 14.08 2.17
C ILE A 94 -8.18 13.30 1.63
N ARG A 95 -9.02 13.92 0.80
CA ARG A 95 -10.15 13.23 0.17
C ARG A 95 -9.72 12.01 -0.65
N LYS A 96 -8.65 12.12 -1.44
CA LYS A 96 -8.12 11.00 -2.22
C LYS A 96 -7.66 9.85 -1.31
N LYS A 97 -6.96 10.14 -0.23
CA LYS A 97 -6.50 9.14 0.75
C LYS A 97 -7.70 8.44 1.40
N LEU A 98 -8.68 9.20 1.90
CA LEU A 98 -9.89 8.66 2.53
C LEU A 98 -10.77 7.86 1.57
N ASN A 99 -10.86 8.26 0.29
CA ASN A 99 -11.65 7.53 -0.71
C ASN A 99 -11.17 6.08 -0.92
N LYS A 100 -9.92 5.78 -0.54
CA LYS A 100 -9.41 4.41 -0.61
C LYS A 100 -10.25 3.44 0.23
N VAL A 101 -10.83 3.90 1.35
CA VAL A 101 -11.74 3.10 2.17
C VAL A 101 -12.99 2.71 1.40
N ASN A 102 -13.62 3.67 0.72
CA ASN A 102 -14.81 3.42 -0.11
C ASN A 102 -14.50 2.44 -1.25
N GLU A 103 -13.36 2.62 -1.93
CA GLU A 103 -12.91 1.70 -2.98
C GLU A 103 -12.73 0.28 -2.46
N LEU A 104 -12.10 0.12 -1.29
CA LEU A 104 -11.88 -1.18 -0.67
C LEU A 104 -13.18 -1.82 -0.16
N GLN A 105 -14.15 -1.02 0.31
CA GLN A 105 -15.47 -1.52 0.71
C GLN A 105 -16.25 -2.04 -0.50
N ALA A 106 -16.30 -1.26 -1.58
CA ALA A 106 -16.96 -1.67 -2.82
C ALA A 106 -16.33 -2.94 -3.42
N GLU A 107 -15.01 -3.05 -3.41
CA GLU A 107 -14.34 -4.27 -3.87
C GLU A 107 -14.62 -5.47 -2.96
N ASN A 108 -14.66 -5.28 -1.63
CA ASN A 108 -15.04 -6.35 -0.70
C ASN A 108 -16.46 -6.84 -0.94
N GLU A 109 -17.42 -5.94 -1.18
CA GLU A 109 -18.80 -6.30 -1.51
C GLU A 109 -18.86 -7.12 -2.80
N ARG A 110 -18.22 -6.64 -3.85
CA ARG A 110 -18.12 -7.35 -5.14
C ARG A 110 -17.50 -8.75 -4.98
N LEU A 111 -16.40 -8.86 -4.24
CA LEU A 111 -15.73 -10.14 -4.02
C LEU A 111 -16.62 -11.12 -3.24
N ARG A 112 -17.39 -10.64 -2.26
CA ARG A 112 -18.35 -11.46 -1.52
C ARG A 112 -19.45 -12.00 -2.43
N GLU A 113 -19.96 -11.20 -3.36
CA GLU A 113 -20.95 -11.65 -4.35
C GLU A 113 -20.38 -12.72 -5.29
N VAL A 114 -19.15 -12.52 -5.79
CA VAL A 114 -18.47 -13.50 -6.65
C VAL A 114 -18.26 -14.83 -5.92
N ILE A 115 -17.82 -14.77 -4.66
CA ILE A 115 -17.64 -15.98 -3.82
C ILE A 115 -18.98 -16.70 -3.66
N LYS A 116 -20.06 -15.97 -3.35
CA LYS A 116 -21.39 -16.54 -3.20
C LYS A 116 -21.87 -17.25 -4.48
N GLN A 117 -21.71 -16.61 -5.64
CA GLN A 117 -22.07 -17.21 -6.93
C GLN A 117 -21.28 -18.49 -7.21
N LYS A 118 -19.95 -18.46 -6.99
CA LYS A 118 -19.10 -19.65 -7.15
C LYS A 118 -19.48 -20.78 -6.19
N ASP A 119 -19.84 -20.48 -4.96
CA ASP A 119 -20.29 -21.48 -4.00
C ASP A 119 -21.63 -22.11 -4.42
N GLU A 120 -22.55 -21.32 -4.96
CA GLU A 120 -23.82 -21.84 -5.51
C GLU A 120 -23.60 -22.72 -6.74
N GLU A 121 -22.73 -22.29 -7.66
CA GLU A 121 -22.33 -23.09 -8.83
C GLU A 121 -21.66 -24.39 -8.42
N LYS A 122 -20.71 -24.33 -7.48
CA LYS A 122 -20.03 -25.50 -6.94
C LYS A 122 -21.03 -26.47 -6.31
N LYS A 123 -22.01 -25.99 -5.53
CA LYS A 123 -23.08 -26.83 -4.96
C LYS A 123 -23.93 -27.49 -6.05
N LYS A 124 -24.26 -26.78 -7.13
CA LYS A 124 -24.99 -27.37 -8.28
C LYS A 124 -24.15 -28.44 -8.97
N GLN A 125 -22.87 -28.16 -9.21
CA GLN A 125 -21.92 -29.10 -9.80
C GLN A 125 -21.75 -30.34 -8.93
N GLU A 126 -21.59 -30.20 -7.62
CA GLU A 126 -21.51 -31.32 -6.68
C GLU A 126 -22.78 -32.18 -6.69
N LYS A 127 -23.97 -31.57 -6.75
CA LYS A 127 -25.24 -32.32 -6.88
C LYS A 127 -25.30 -33.08 -8.21
N PHE A 128 -24.88 -32.46 -9.31
CA PHE A 128 -24.84 -33.09 -10.63
C PHE A 128 -23.87 -34.28 -10.66
N LEU A 129 -22.65 -34.10 -10.13
CA LEU A 129 -21.66 -35.17 -10.03
C LEU A 129 -22.15 -36.34 -9.16
N LYS A 130 -22.86 -36.07 -8.07
CA LYS A 130 -23.50 -37.11 -7.24
C LYS A 130 -24.58 -37.89 -8.00
N ARG A 131 -25.39 -37.21 -8.82
CA ARG A 131 -26.39 -37.86 -9.69
C ARG A 131 -25.71 -38.75 -10.72
N LEU A 132 -24.72 -38.23 -11.44
CA LEU A 132 -23.98 -38.98 -12.45
C LEU A 132 -23.24 -40.19 -11.83
N ALA A 133 -22.68 -40.03 -10.63
CA ALA A 133 -22.10 -41.15 -9.88
C ALA A 133 -23.15 -42.24 -9.59
N THR A 134 -24.37 -41.86 -9.21
CA THR A 134 -25.47 -42.81 -8.99
C THR A 134 -25.84 -43.55 -10.29
N GLU A 135 -25.89 -42.85 -11.42
CA GLU A 135 -26.17 -43.45 -12.73
C GLU A 135 -25.09 -44.49 -13.11
N TYR A 136 -23.81 -44.18 -12.91
CA TYR A 136 -22.73 -45.16 -13.10
C TYR A 136 -22.85 -46.37 -12.16
N VAL A 137 -23.34 -46.19 -10.92
CA VAL A 137 -23.61 -47.33 -10.02
C VAL A 137 -24.73 -48.21 -10.57
N ILE A 138 -25.78 -47.63 -11.14
CA ILE A 138 -26.87 -48.40 -11.75
C ILE A 138 -26.34 -49.22 -12.94
N MET A 139 -25.58 -48.59 -13.84
CA MET A 139 -24.93 -49.28 -14.97
C MET A 139 -23.98 -50.39 -14.49
N GLY A 140 -23.22 -50.15 -13.42
CA GLY A 140 -22.37 -51.17 -12.82
C GLY A 140 -23.15 -52.40 -12.35
N LYS A 141 -24.32 -52.19 -11.73
CA LYS A 141 -25.22 -53.27 -11.29
C LYS A 141 -25.83 -54.04 -12.47
N GLU A 142 -26.14 -53.35 -13.57
CA GLU A 142 -26.62 -53.98 -14.80
C GLU A 142 -25.53 -54.85 -15.41
N CYS A 143 -24.29 -54.34 -15.53
CA CYS A 143 -23.15 -55.13 -15.97
C CYS A 143 -22.90 -56.37 -15.09
N GLU A 144 -23.07 -56.29 -13.77
CA GLU A 144 -22.99 -57.46 -12.88
C GLU A 144 -24.04 -58.52 -13.23
N LYS A 145 -25.28 -58.12 -13.49
CA LYS A 145 -26.38 -59.04 -13.87
C LYS A 145 -26.10 -59.75 -15.20
N GLU A 146 -25.49 -59.05 -16.14
CA GLU A 146 -25.10 -59.57 -17.46
C GLU A 146 -23.78 -60.37 -17.42
N GLY A 147 -23.16 -60.56 -16.25
CA GLY A 147 -21.90 -61.29 -16.10
C GLY A 147 -20.64 -60.53 -16.55
N MET A 148 -20.76 -59.24 -16.87
CA MET A 148 -19.66 -58.38 -17.35
C MET A 148 -18.89 -57.74 -16.17
N LYS A 149 -18.14 -58.55 -15.41
CA LYS A 149 -17.45 -58.09 -14.18
C LYS A 149 -16.49 -56.92 -14.37
N GLU A 150 -15.67 -56.92 -15.43
CA GLU A 150 -14.68 -55.85 -15.69
C GLU A 150 -15.36 -54.50 -15.98
N ALA A 151 -16.46 -54.53 -16.73
CA ALA A 151 -17.27 -53.36 -17.02
C ALA A 151 -17.93 -52.82 -15.74
N ALA A 152 -18.44 -53.70 -14.87
CA ALA A 152 -19.00 -53.33 -13.57
C ALA A 152 -17.97 -52.62 -12.68
N VAL A 153 -16.78 -53.20 -12.53
CA VAL A 153 -15.66 -52.61 -11.77
C VAL A 153 -15.31 -51.22 -12.29
N THR A 154 -15.24 -51.06 -13.62
CA THR A 154 -14.94 -49.77 -14.26
C THR A 154 -16.01 -48.72 -13.96
N ASN A 155 -17.29 -49.08 -14.06
CA ASN A 155 -18.40 -48.19 -13.74
C ASN A 155 -18.38 -47.75 -12.26
N TYR A 156 -18.11 -48.66 -11.31
CA TYR A 156 -17.97 -48.28 -9.91
C TYR A 156 -16.77 -47.38 -9.62
N ARG A 157 -15.63 -47.61 -10.27
CA ARG A 157 -14.47 -46.70 -10.17
C ARG A 157 -14.80 -45.30 -10.71
N LYS A 158 -15.52 -45.20 -11.83
CA LYS A 158 -16.00 -43.91 -12.38
C LYS A 158 -16.93 -43.22 -11.39
N ALA A 159 -17.89 -43.94 -10.81
CA ALA A 159 -18.78 -43.40 -9.78
C ALA A 159 -18.00 -42.83 -8.57
N LEU A 160 -16.96 -43.54 -8.11
CA LEU A 160 -16.10 -43.08 -7.01
C LEU A 160 -15.16 -41.93 -7.39
N THR A 161 -14.80 -41.79 -8.67
CA THR A 161 -14.05 -40.62 -9.15
C THR A 161 -14.90 -39.36 -9.07
N LEU A 162 -16.19 -39.47 -9.40
CA LEU A 162 -17.15 -38.36 -9.38
C LEU A 162 -17.67 -38.06 -7.97
N TYR A 163 -17.90 -39.10 -7.16
CA TYR A 163 -18.33 -38.98 -5.78
C TYR A 163 -17.57 -39.98 -4.87
N PRO A 164 -16.40 -39.57 -4.32
CA PRO A 164 -15.52 -40.47 -3.58
C PRO A 164 -16.11 -41.08 -2.31
N SER A 165 -17.19 -40.52 -1.76
CA SER A 165 -17.90 -41.07 -0.60
C SER A 165 -19.20 -41.80 -0.96
N HIS A 166 -19.42 -42.15 -2.24
CA HIS A 166 -20.58 -42.94 -2.64
C HIS A 166 -20.60 -44.32 -1.94
N PRO A 167 -21.58 -44.61 -1.06
CA PRO A 167 -21.53 -45.80 -0.19
C PRO A 167 -21.71 -47.10 -0.97
N GLU A 168 -22.67 -47.13 -1.90
CA GLU A 168 -22.96 -48.34 -2.68
C GLU A 168 -21.80 -48.72 -3.62
N ALA A 169 -21.23 -47.75 -4.34
CA ALA A 169 -20.08 -47.97 -5.21
C ALA A 169 -18.88 -48.57 -4.45
N LYS A 170 -18.56 -48.05 -3.25
CA LYS A 170 -17.50 -48.60 -2.40
C LYS A 170 -17.78 -50.06 -2.01
N ARG A 171 -19.00 -50.34 -1.56
CA ARG A 171 -19.39 -51.67 -1.09
C ARG A 171 -19.32 -52.70 -2.21
N ARG A 172 -19.88 -52.37 -3.38
CA ARG A 172 -19.91 -53.25 -4.56
C ARG A 172 -18.51 -53.51 -5.12
N LEU A 173 -17.70 -52.47 -5.23
CA LEU A 173 -16.32 -52.61 -5.71
C LEU A 173 -15.48 -53.48 -4.77
N LYS A 174 -15.70 -53.42 -3.46
CA LYS A 174 -15.05 -54.33 -2.50
C LYS A 174 -15.46 -55.78 -2.74
N HIS A 175 -16.76 -56.06 -2.88
CA HIS A 175 -17.28 -57.40 -3.11
C HIS A 175 -16.80 -58.04 -4.43
N LEU A 176 -16.58 -57.24 -5.47
CA LEU A 176 -16.09 -57.72 -6.77
C LEU A 176 -14.58 -57.97 -6.82
N ASN A 177 -13.82 -57.43 -5.86
CA ASN A 177 -12.38 -57.62 -5.73
C ASN A 177 -12.02 -58.69 -4.69
N GLU A 178 -13.02 -59.22 -3.97
CA GLU A 178 -12.93 -60.40 -3.09
C GLU A 178 -13.23 -61.67 -3.89
#